data_AF-A0A2S7V069-F1
#
_entry.id   AF-A0A2S7V069-F1
#
_cell.length_a   1.000
_cell.length_b   1.000
_cell.length_c   1.000
_cell.angle_alpha   90.00
_cell.angle_beta   90.00
_cell.angle_gamma   90.00
#
_symmetry.space_group_name_H-M   'P 1'
#
loop_
_entity.id
_entity.type
_entity.pdbx_description
1 polymer ?
#
loop_
_entity_poly.entity_id
_entity_poly.type
_entity_poly.pdbx_seq_one_letter_code
_entity_poly.pdbx_strand_id
1 'polypeptide(L)'
;MAATKLTEQQIIEQLAEVNDLLAQDQLWSIIDGKLKKQFVFKNFIHAFGWMTQVAMHAEKLIHHPEWFNVWNKVDVTLITHDVGGLSDLDFKLIKRMEKLLEK
;
A
#
# COMPACT_ATOMS: atom_id res chain seq x y z
N MET A 1 11.63 -13.28 8.49
CA MET A 1 10.74 -14.46 8.40
C MET A 1 10.23 -14.53 6.98
N ALA A 2 10.11 -15.73 6.40
CA ALA A 2 9.49 -15.87 5.09
C ALA A 2 8.02 -15.44 5.18
N ALA A 3 7.56 -14.64 4.21
CA ALA A 3 6.16 -14.25 4.13
C ALA A 3 5.28 -15.47 3.86
N THR A 4 4.03 -15.43 4.31
CA THR A 4 3.04 -16.48 4.02
C THR A 4 1.89 -15.87 3.22
N LYS A 5 1.44 -16.58 2.18
CA LYS A 5 0.25 -16.17 1.42
C LYS A 5 -0.97 -16.22 2.32
N LEU A 6 -1.73 -15.13 2.35
CA LEU A 6 -2.97 -15.04 3.12
C LEU A 6 -4.10 -15.80 2.44
N THR A 7 -5.04 -16.30 3.24
CA THR A 7 -6.31 -16.81 2.76
C THR A 7 -7.22 -15.67 2.33
N GLU A 8 -8.24 -15.98 1.54
CA GLU A 8 -9.26 -15.01 1.12
C GLU A 8 -9.95 -14.34 2.33
N GLN A 9 -10.28 -15.12 3.37
CA GLN A 9 -10.88 -14.60 4.60
C GLN A 9 -9.95 -13.59 5.29
N GLN A 10 -8.66 -13.91 5.43
CA GLN A 10 -7.68 -13.01 6.04
C GLN A 10 -7.47 -11.73 5.24
N ILE A 11 -7.52 -11.82 3.91
CA ILE A 11 -7.42 -10.67 3.01
C ILE A 11 -8.62 -9.75 3.20
N ILE A 12 -9.84 -10.31 3.25
CA ILE A 12 -11.08 -9.54 3.46
C ILE A 12 -11.04 -8.83 4.82
N GLU A 13 -10.67 -9.53 5.88
CA GLU A 13 -10.58 -8.97 7.24
C GLU A 13 -9.56 -7.83 7.32
N GLN A 14 -8.36 -8.02 6.79
CA GLN A 14 -7.34 -6.96 6.83
C GLN A 14 -7.67 -5.78 5.92
N LEU A 15 -8.30 -6.02 4.75
CA LEU A 15 -8.75 -4.95 3.88
C LEU A 15 -9.86 -4.13 4.54
N ALA A 16 -10.81 -4.79 5.20
CA ALA A 16 -11.86 -4.12 5.96
C ALA A 16 -11.26 -3.26 7.08
N GLU A 17 -10.32 -3.79 7.86
CA GLU A 17 -9.64 -3.05 8.95
C GLU A 17 -8.93 -1.80 8.42
N VAL A 18 -8.20 -1.90 7.30
CA VAL A 18 -7.54 -0.75 6.68
C VAL A 18 -8.54 0.29 6.20
N ASN A 19 -9.62 -0.17 5.58
CA ASN A 19 -10.61 0.71 4.94
C ASN A 19 -11.59 1.35 5.94
N ASP A 20 -11.76 0.80 7.14
CA ASP A 20 -12.69 1.30 8.17
C ASP A 20 -12.37 2.74 8.61
N LEU A 21 -11.11 3.15 8.46
CA LEU A 21 -10.61 4.48 8.82
C LEU A 21 -10.53 5.46 7.64
N LEU A 22 -10.93 5.03 6.44
CA LEU A 22 -10.73 5.78 5.20
C LEU A 22 -12.06 6.30 4.64
N ALA A 23 -12.01 7.45 3.99
CA ALA A 23 -13.14 7.95 3.22
C ALA A 23 -13.43 7.02 2.02
N GLN A 24 -14.68 6.99 1.56
CA GLN A 24 -15.13 6.09 0.50
C GLN A 24 -14.34 6.23 -0.82
N ASP A 25 -13.88 7.43 -1.14
CA ASP A 25 -13.06 7.74 -2.32
C ASP A 25 -11.56 7.46 -2.13
N GLN A 26 -11.17 7.01 -0.94
CA GLN A 26 -9.78 6.71 -0.56
C GLN A 26 -9.56 5.23 -0.22
N LEU A 27 -10.56 4.37 -0.45
CA LEU A 27 -10.44 2.95 -0.12
C LEU A 27 -9.40 2.24 -0.98
N TRP A 28 -8.69 1.30 -0.37
CA TRP A 28 -7.93 0.31 -1.10
C TRP A 28 -8.85 -0.71 -1.74
N SER A 29 -8.46 -1.19 -2.92
CA SER A 29 -9.20 -2.21 -3.67
C SER A 29 -8.29 -3.35 -4.07
N ILE A 30 -8.86 -4.55 -4.21
CA ILE A 30 -8.18 -5.70 -4.81
C ILE A 30 -8.55 -5.76 -6.28
N ILE A 31 -7.55 -5.66 -7.16
CA ILE A 31 -7.71 -5.72 -8.61
C ILE A 31 -6.65 -6.69 -9.13
N ASP A 32 -7.10 -7.74 -9.83
CA ASP A 32 -6.24 -8.82 -10.37
C ASP A 32 -5.35 -9.47 -9.29
N GLY A 33 -5.90 -9.66 -8.08
CA GLY A 33 -5.18 -10.27 -6.96
C GLY A 33 -4.12 -9.37 -6.31
N LYS A 34 -4.06 -8.08 -6.67
CA LYS A 34 -3.14 -7.09 -6.09
C LYS A 34 -3.91 -5.99 -5.37
N LEU A 35 -3.31 -5.42 -4.32
CA LEU A 35 -3.86 -4.24 -3.64
C LEU A 35 -3.50 -3.00 -4.44
N LYS A 36 -4.48 -2.15 -4.74
CA LYS A 36 -4.29 -0.92 -5.52
C LYS A 36 -4.97 0.28 -4.88
N LYS A 37 -4.30 1.44 -4.97
CA LYS A 37 -4.84 2.77 -4.61
C LYS A 37 -4.07 3.87 -5.34
N GLN A 38 -4.76 4.95 -5.70
CA GLN A 38 -4.13 6.19 -6.15
C GLN A 38 -4.07 7.19 -5.00
N PHE A 39 -2.89 7.72 -4.73
CA PHE A 39 -2.68 8.82 -3.78
C PHE A 39 -2.59 10.14 -4.54
N VAL A 40 -3.29 11.17 -4.06
CA VAL A 40 -3.30 12.51 -4.66
C VAL A 40 -2.78 13.53 -3.64
N PHE A 41 -1.76 14.26 -4.03
CA PHE A 41 -1.05 15.23 -3.18
C PHE A 41 -1.27 16.67 -3.65
N LYS A 42 -0.81 17.64 -2.85
CA LYS A 42 -0.88 19.07 -3.23
C LYS A 42 -0.02 19.40 -4.46
N ASN A 43 1.16 18.79 -4.56
CA ASN A 43 2.12 19.00 -5.64
C ASN A 43 3.16 17.87 -5.67
N PHE A 44 4.06 17.91 -6.65
CA PHE A 44 5.12 16.92 -6.83
C PHE A 44 6.06 16.79 -5.61
N ILE A 45 6.41 17.91 -4.94
CA ILE A 45 7.29 17.86 -3.76
C ILE A 45 6.65 17.07 -2.62
N HIS A 46 5.34 17.24 -2.40
CA HIS A 46 4.61 16.46 -1.38
C HIS A 46 4.53 14.98 -1.76
N ALA A 47 4.23 14.67 -3.03
CA ALA A 47 4.21 13.30 -3.53
C ALA A 47 5.58 12.62 -3.35
N PHE A 48 6.66 13.24 -3.83
CA PHE A 48 7.99 12.66 -3.75
C PHE A 48 8.54 12.58 -2.32
N GLY A 49 8.18 13.54 -1.46
CA GLY A 49 8.50 13.49 -0.03
C GLY A 49 7.78 12.34 0.71
N TRP A 50 6.53 12.06 0.35
CA TRP A 50 5.82 10.88 0.85
C TRP A 50 6.45 9.59 0.30
N MET A 51 6.74 9.53 -1.00
CA MET A 51 7.42 8.38 -1.63
C MET A 51 8.77 8.07 -0.95
N THR A 52 9.58 9.09 -0.67
CA THR A 52 10.87 8.92 0.02
C THR A 52 10.69 8.26 1.39
N GLN A 53 9.70 8.70 2.17
CA GLN A 53 9.41 8.10 3.48
C GLN A 53 8.93 6.65 3.34
N VAL A 54 8.05 6.37 2.38
CA VAL A 54 7.59 5.00 2.08
C VAL A 54 8.77 4.11 1.71
N ALA A 55 9.71 4.57 0.88
CA ALA A 55 10.88 3.82 0.46
C ALA A 55 11.75 3.37 1.64
N MET A 56 11.93 4.22 2.67
CA MET A 56 12.66 3.85 3.89
C MET A 56 11.96 2.71 4.66
N HIS A 57 10.63 2.68 4.66
CA HIS A 57 9.86 1.62 5.31
C HIS A 57 9.82 0.34 4.49
N ALA A 58 9.66 0.46 3.18
CA ALA A 58 9.74 -0.65 2.23
C ALA A 58 11.07 -1.40 2.36
N GLU A 59 12.18 -0.67 2.43
CA GLU A 59 13.51 -1.26 2.60
C GLU A 59 13.65 -1.98 3.94
N LYS A 60 13.18 -1.37 5.04
CA LYS A 60 13.18 -2.01 6.36
C LYS A 60 12.33 -3.29 6.40
N LEU A 61 11.24 -3.33 5.64
CA LEU A 61 10.37 -4.50 5.53
C LEU A 61 10.87 -5.55 4.53
N ILE A 62 11.85 -5.20 3.68
CA ILE A 62 12.26 -5.98 2.52
C ILE A 62 11.02 -6.32 1.66
N HIS A 63 10.19 -5.30 1.42
CA HIS A 63 8.96 -5.42 0.66
C HIS A 63 8.69 -4.09 -0.06
N HIS A 64 8.82 -4.10 -1.38
CA HIS A 64 8.82 -2.89 -2.20
C HIS A 64 7.52 -2.77 -3.00
N PRO A 65 6.96 -1.55 -3.11
CA PRO A 65 5.78 -1.34 -3.94
C PRO A 65 6.10 -1.34 -5.43
N GLU A 66 5.12 -1.75 -6.23
CA GLU A 66 5.04 -1.34 -7.63
C GLU A 66 4.31 0.02 -7.65
N TRP A 67 4.93 1.07 -8.18
CA TRP A 67 4.25 2.38 -8.27
C TRP A 67 4.56 3.15 -9.56
N PHE A 68 3.66 4.06 -9.89
CA PHE A 68 3.78 4.99 -11.00
C PHE A 68 3.43 6.40 -10.51
N ASN A 69 4.31 7.37 -10.73
CA ASN A 69 4.10 8.75 -10.29
C ASN A 69 4.05 9.71 -11.48
N VAL A 70 2.98 10.52 -11.53
CA VAL A 70 2.85 11.65 -12.46
C VAL A 70 2.46 12.88 -11.65
N TRP A 71 3.40 13.83 -11.54
CA TRP A 71 3.22 15.07 -10.78
C TRP A 71 2.75 14.79 -9.34
N ASN A 72 1.51 15.15 -9.01
CA ASN A 72 0.96 15.00 -7.67
C ASN A 72 0.21 13.68 -7.43
N LYS A 73 0.20 12.74 -8.39
CA LYS A 73 -0.50 11.47 -8.29
C LYS A 73 0.48 10.31 -8.20
N VAL A 74 0.25 9.38 -7.28
CA VAL A 74 1.03 8.15 -7.15
C VAL A 74 0.08 6.97 -7.17
N ASP A 75 0.10 6.20 -8.25
CA ASP A 75 -0.61 4.93 -8.36
C ASP A 75 0.25 3.85 -7.69
N VAL A 76 -0.28 3.21 -6.67
CA VAL A 76 0.42 2.16 -5.90
C VAL A 76 -0.26 0.83 -6.14
N THR A 77 0.56 -0.20 -6.36
CA THR A 77 0.18 -1.60 -6.46
C THR A 77 1.06 -2.42 -5.51
N LEU A 78 0.45 -3.31 -4.73
CA LEU A 78 1.14 -4.19 -3.78
C LEU A 78 0.78 -5.65 -4.02
N ILE A 79 1.83 -6.46 -4.02
CA ILE A 79 1.80 -7.91 -4.03
C ILE A 79 3.10 -8.44 -3.41
N THR A 80 3.02 -9.55 -2.69
CA THR A 80 4.21 -10.29 -2.27
C THR A 80 4.60 -11.31 -3.33
N HIS A 81 5.58 -10.97 -4.17
CA HIS A 81 6.00 -11.81 -5.30
C HIS A 81 6.44 -13.23 -4.88
N ASP A 82 7.18 -13.35 -3.79
CA ASP A 82 7.75 -14.62 -3.31
C ASP A 82 6.68 -15.69 -3.03
N VAL A 83 5.46 -15.26 -2.69
CA VAL A 83 4.34 -16.16 -2.38
C VAL A 83 3.26 -16.16 -3.47
N GLY A 84 3.46 -15.40 -4.56
CA GLY A 84 2.51 -15.28 -5.66
C GLY A 84 1.12 -14.80 -5.20
N GLY A 85 1.07 -13.83 -4.29
CA GLY A 85 -0.19 -13.30 -3.76
C GLY A 85 0.01 -12.29 -2.64
N LEU A 86 -1.08 -11.95 -1.95
CA LEU A 86 -1.03 -11.05 -0.80
C LEU A 86 -0.52 -11.77 0.45
N SER A 87 0.33 -11.08 1.21
CA SER A 87 0.84 -11.49 2.50
C SER A 87 0.60 -10.41 3.56
N ASP A 88 1.04 -10.67 4.79
CA ASP A 88 1.05 -9.67 5.87
C ASP A 88 1.95 -8.47 5.56
N LEU A 89 2.95 -8.61 4.68
CA LEU A 89 3.84 -7.53 4.30
C LEU A 89 3.12 -6.43 3.51
N ASP A 90 2.20 -6.81 2.62
CA ASP A 90 1.41 -5.88 1.82
C ASP A 90 0.58 -4.97 2.74
N PHE A 91 -0.16 -5.57 3.69
CA PHE A 91 -0.99 -4.83 4.63
C PHE A 91 -0.17 -4.02 5.65
N LYS A 92 0.99 -4.50 6.08
CA LYS A 92 1.93 -3.71 6.92
C LYS A 92 2.39 -2.45 6.19
N LEU A 93 2.71 -2.57 4.90
CA LEU A 93 3.15 -1.43 4.11
C LEU A 93 2.00 -0.45 3.84
N ILE A 94 0.78 -0.92 3.54
CA ILE A 94 -0.42 -0.07 3.42
C ILE A 94 -0.67 0.74 4.70
N LYS A 95 -0.71 0.08 5.87
CA LYS A 95 -0.92 0.78 7.15
C LYS A 95 0.14 1.86 7.36
N ARG A 96 1.38 1.61 6.93
CA ARG A 96 2.44 2.61 7.02
C ARG A 96 2.26 3.75 6.03
N MET A 97 1.87 3.47 4.80
CA MET A 97 1.57 4.45 3.75
C MET A 97 0.46 5.41 4.18
N GLU A 98 -0.65 4.90 4.73
CA GLU A 98 -1.77 5.72 5.23
C GLU A 98 -1.32 6.62 6.37
N LYS A 99 -0.59 6.09 7.35
CA LYS A 99 -0.07 6.88 8.48
C LYS A 99 0.88 7.99 8.05
N LEU A 100 1.52 7.89 6.89
CA LEU A 100 2.39 8.94 6.35
C LEU A 100 1.62 10.07 5.65
N LEU A 101 0.30 9.93 5.44
CA LEU A 101 -0.56 11.00 4.95
C LEU A 101 -1.01 11.95 6.05
N GLU A 102 -1.07 11.48 7.30
CA GLU A 102 -1.48 12.27 8.46
C GLU A 102 -0.47 13.40 8.72
N LYS A 103 -0.91 14.65 8.62
CA LYS A 103 -0.22 15.85 9.13
C LYS A 103 -1.17 16.65 10.01
#